data_AF-A0A2P6W5C4-F1
#
_entry.id   AF-A0A2P6W5C4-F1
#
_cell.length_a   1.000
_cell.length_b   1.000
_cell.length_c   1.000
_cell.angle_alpha   90.00
_cell.angle_beta   90.00
_cell.angle_gamma   90.00
#
_symmetry.space_group_name_H-M   'P 1'
#
loop_
_entity.id
_entity.type
_entity.pdbx_description
1 polymer ?
#
loop_
_entity_poly.entity_id
_entity_poly.type
_entity_poly.pdbx_seq_one_letter_code
_entity_poly.pdbx_strand_id
1 'polypeptide(L)'
;MTDQGPRERVIQAFEQSAGLYGFNESYARLYGILYFEGEKTMDELVEYTGFSKSTVSRGMNKLEDIYMVESRKKEGEGKTRFYSAEEDLESAFMRIMENEGEREIEIMREALEKAEEEMEEEGDEEGLEKVRNLKKFYLRSEKFLNLLKKMPRGKTLDRLSRAVDRVIPGD
;
A
#
# COMPACT_ATOMS: atom_id res chain seq x y z
N MET A 1 2.32 6.56 -31.46
CA MET A 1 1.54 6.53 -30.20
C MET A 1 0.09 6.35 -30.59
N THR A 2 -0.44 5.15 -30.41
CA THR A 2 -1.88 4.87 -30.54
C THR A 2 -2.61 5.72 -29.51
N ASP A 3 -3.52 6.59 -29.94
CA ASP A 3 -4.37 7.38 -29.05
C ASP A 3 -5.31 6.41 -28.33
N GLN A 4 -4.85 5.91 -27.19
CA GLN A 4 -5.68 5.17 -26.28
C GLN A 4 -6.59 6.15 -25.55
N GLY A 5 -7.87 5.79 -25.38
CA GLY A 5 -8.86 6.64 -24.75
C GLY A 5 -8.43 7.15 -23.37
N PRO A 6 -9.05 8.25 -22.86
CA PRO A 6 -8.60 8.91 -21.63
C PRO A 6 -8.52 7.98 -20.41
N ARG A 7 -9.37 6.96 -20.31
CA ARG A 7 -9.33 5.95 -19.23
C ARG A 7 -8.07 5.11 -19.29
N GLU A 8 -7.75 4.56 -20.45
CA GLU A 8 -6.58 3.70 -20.65
C GLU A 8 -5.27 4.46 -20.36
N ARG A 9 -5.20 5.75 -20.68
CA ARG A 9 -4.05 6.59 -20.30
C ARG A 9 -3.85 6.66 -18.78
N VAL A 10 -4.94 6.75 -18.00
CA VAL A 10 -4.86 6.76 -16.54
C VAL A 10 -4.48 5.37 -16.01
N ILE A 11 -5.00 4.29 -16.60
CA ILE A 11 -4.62 2.92 -16.24
C ILE A 11 -3.11 2.70 -16.45
N GLN A 12 -2.56 3.15 -17.58
CA GLN A 12 -1.12 3.09 -17.83
C GLN A 12 -0.31 3.96 -16.87
N ALA A 13 -0.85 5.12 -16.48
CA ALA A 13 -0.20 5.95 -15.47
C ALA A 13 -0.14 5.23 -14.12
N PHE A 14 -1.19 4.49 -13.73
CA PHE A 14 -1.15 3.63 -12.54
C PHE A 14 -0.09 2.53 -12.66
N GLU A 15 0.02 1.86 -13.81
CA GLU A 15 1.06 0.84 -14.07
C GLU A 15 2.46 1.41 -13.90
N GLN A 16 2.76 2.52 -14.59
CA GLN A 16 4.06 3.18 -14.52
C GLN A 16 4.37 3.66 -13.10
N SER A 17 3.37 4.23 -12.41
CA SER A 17 3.54 4.70 -11.03
C SER A 17 3.79 3.54 -10.07
N ALA A 18 3.14 2.39 -10.26
CA ALA A 18 3.37 1.20 -9.44
C ALA A 18 4.83 0.75 -9.49
N GLY A 19 5.43 0.75 -10.69
CA GLY A 19 6.85 0.43 -10.87
C GLY A 19 7.78 1.34 -10.06
N LEU A 20 7.47 2.63 -9.92
CA LEU A 20 8.29 3.59 -9.16
C LEU A 20 8.37 3.25 -7.67
N TYR A 21 7.31 2.67 -7.12
CA TYR A 21 7.23 2.28 -5.70
C TYR A 21 7.51 0.79 -5.47
N GLY A 22 8.00 0.07 -6.49
CA GLY A 22 8.28 -1.37 -6.41
C GLY A 22 7.02 -2.26 -6.39
N PHE A 23 5.85 -1.71 -6.71
CA PHE A 23 4.62 -2.46 -6.87
C PHE A 23 4.53 -3.10 -8.27
N ASN A 24 3.74 -4.16 -8.37
CA ASN A 24 3.60 -4.91 -9.62
C ASN A 24 2.67 -4.18 -10.61
N GLU A 25 3.17 -3.87 -11.80
CA GLU A 25 2.42 -3.17 -12.86
C GLU A 25 1.12 -3.88 -13.22
N SER A 26 1.13 -5.22 -13.29
CA SER A 26 -0.07 -6.00 -13.61
C SER A 26 -1.16 -5.86 -12.54
N TYR A 27 -0.79 -5.63 -11.27
CA TYR A 27 -1.76 -5.42 -10.20
C TYR A 27 -2.35 -4.02 -10.30
N ALA A 28 -1.54 -3.01 -10.63
CA ALA A 28 -2.02 -1.67 -10.91
C ALA A 28 -2.98 -1.61 -12.11
N ARG A 29 -2.70 -2.39 -13.17
CA ARG A 29 -3.63 -2.54 -14.30
C ARG A 29 -4.99 -3.08 -13.85
N LEU A 30 -4.97 -4.15 -13.05
CA LEU A 30 -6.19 -4.77 -12.53
C LEU A 30 -7.01 -3.79 -11.68
N TYR A 31 -6.35 -3.03 -10.80
CA TYR A 31 -7.01 -1.96 -10.03
C TYR A 31 -7.59 -0.89 -10.94
N GLY A 32 -6.83 -0.38 -11.92
CA GLY A 32 -7.28 0.64 -12.85
C GLY A 32 -8.50 0.21 -13.68
N ILE A 33 -8.54 -1.05 -14.11
CA ILE A 33 -9.71 -1.61 -14.79
C ILE A 33 -10.93 -1.61 -13.86
N LEU A 34 -10.80 -2.11 -12.63
CA LEU A 34 -11.90 -2.10 -11.66
C LEU A 34 -12.39 -0.68 -11.35
N TYR A 35 -11.48 0.28 -11.28
CA TYR A 35 -11.79 1.70 -11.00
C TYR A 35 -12.66 2.33 -12.10
N PHE A 36 -12.40 2.03 -13.38
CA PHE A 36 -13.13 2.65 -14.50
C PHE A 36 -14.31 1.83 -15.03
N GLU A 37 -14.18 0.51 -15.00
CA GLU A 37 -15.14 -0.43 -15.62
C GLU A 37 -16.09 -1.05 -14.58
N GLY A 38 -15.88 -0.71 -13.31
CA GLY A 38 -16.69 -1.15 -12.18
C GLY A 38 -16.39 -2.58 -11.76
N GLU A 39 -17.33 -3.13 -11.01
CA GLU A 39 -17.19 -4.45 -10.39
C GLU A 39 -17.08 -5.57 -11.44
N LYS A 40 -16.12 -6.48 -11.26
CA LYS A 40 -15.84 -7.61 -12.16
C LYS A 40 -15.61 -8.91 -11.40
N THR A 41 -15.90 -10.03 -12.03
CA THR A 41 -15.51 -11.37 -11.58
C THR A 41 -14.06 -11.69 -11.97
N MET A 42 -13.50 -12.73 -11.36
CA MET A 42 -12.17 -13.25 -11.71
C MET A 42 -12.07 -13.61 -13.21
N ASP A 43 -13.09 -14.26 -13.76
CA ASP A 43 -13.06 -14.73 -15.15
C ASP A 43 -13.19 -13.55 -16.14
N GLU A 44 -14.00 -12.54 -15.82
CA GLU A 44 -14.05 -11.30 -16.61
C GLU A 44 -12.71 -10.55 -16.57
N LEU A 45 -12.03 -10.48 -15.41
CA LEU A 45 -10.72 -9.84 -15.30
C LEU A 45 -9.66 -10.57 -16.13
N VAL A 46 -9.71 -11.90 -16.17
CA VAL A 46 -8.85 -12.72 -17.05
C VAL A 46 -9.11 -12.38 -18.53
N GLU A 47 -10.38 -12.31 -18.93
CA GLU A 47 -10.76 -11.97 -20.30
C GLU A 47 -10.33 -10.55 -20.68
N TYR A 48 -10.55 -9.58 -19.79
CA TYR A 48 -10.26 -8.16 -20.03
C TYR A 48 -8.76 -7.87 -20.10
N THR A 49 -7.96 -8.54 -19.28
CA THR A 49 -6.51 -8.31 -19.20
C THR A 49 -5.68 -9.21 -20.11
N GLY A 50 -6.20 -10.39 -20.47
CA GLY A 50 -5.42 -11.46 -21.09
C GLY A 50 -4.39 -12.10 -20.15
N PHE A 51 -4.37 -11.74 -18.85
CA PHE A 51 -3.47 -12.34 -17.87
C PHE A 51 -3.92 -13.77 -17.52
N SER A 52 -2.97 -14.60 -17.11
CA SER A 52 -3.31 -15.92 -16.61
C SER A 52 -4.15 -15.83 -15.33
N LYS A 53 -5.04 -16.81 -15.12
CA LYS A 53 -5.88 -16.89 -13.91
C LYS A 53 -5.07 -16.86 -12.61
N SER A 54 -3.86 -17.42 -12.60
CA SER A 54 -2.98 -17.37 -11.43
C SER A 54 -2.42 -15.97 -11.18
N THR A 55 -2.16 -15.18 -12.22
CA THR A 55 -1.71 -13.79 -12.12
C THR A 55 -2.83 -12.90 -11.60
N VAL A 56 -4.03 -13.02 -12.16
CA VAL A 56 -5.20 -12.27 -11.69
C VAL A 56 -5.52 -12.63 -10.24
N SER A 57 -5.49 -13.92 -9.88
CA SER A 57 -5.73 -14.35 -8.49
C SER A 57 -4.70 -13.78 -7.51
N ARG A 58 -3.40 -13.79 -7.84
CA ARG A 58 -2.38 -13.17 -6.96
C ARG A 58 -2.55 -11.66 -6.88
N GLY A 59 -2.89 -11.01 -7.99
CA GLY A 59 -3.14 -9.57 -8.04
C GLY A 59 -4.33 -9.18 -7.17
N MET A 60 -5.46 -9.88 -7.29
CA MET A 60 -6.65 -9.63 -6.47
C MET A 60 -6.35 -9.84 -4.98
N ASN A 61 -5.72 -10.96 -4.61
CA ASN A 61 -5.35 -11.19 -3.22
C ASN A 61 -4.44 -10.08 -2.69
N LYS A 62 -3.40 -9.68 -3.45
CA LYS A 62 -2.48 -8.64 -3.00
C LYS A 62 -3.15 -7.27 -2.89
N LEU A 63 -4.06 -6.94 -3.81
CA LEU A 63 -4.83 -5.69 -3.77
C LEU A 63 -5.84 -5.68 -2.61
N GLU A 64 -6.45 -6.82 -2.28
CA GLU A 64 -7.29 -6.98 -1.09
C GLU A 64 -6.46 -6.82 0.20
N ASP A 65 -5.27 -7.44 0.27
CA ASP A 65 -4.37 -7.33 1.42
C ASP A 65 -3.98 -5.87 1.72
N ILE A 66 -3.85 -5.05 0.67
CA ILE A 66 -3.54 -3.61 0.81
C ILE A 66 -4.78 -2.72 0.70
N TYR A 67 -5.99 -3.27 0.87
CA TYR A 67 -7.25 -2.51 0.91
C TYR A 67 -7.57 -1.69 -0.35
N MET A 68 -6.95 -2.01 -1.49
CA MET A 68 -7.19 -1.33 -2.77
C MET A 68 -8.33 -1.99 -3.56
N VAL A 69 -8.68 -3.22 -3.21
CA VAL A 69 -9.81 -3.94 -3.79
C VAL A 69 -10.62 -4.57 -2.64
N GLU A 70 -11.93 -4.56 -2.78
CA GLU A 70 -12.82 -5.35 -1.95
C GLU A 70 -13.51 -6.41 -2.78
N SER A 71 -13.89 -7.52 -2.15
CA SER A 71 -14.65 -8.56 -2.83
C SER A 71 -15.87 -9.03 -2.05
N ARG A 72 -16.93 -9.35 -2.79
CA ARG A 72 -18.21 -9.81 -2.24
C ARG A 72 -18.80 -10.95 -3.05
N LYS A 73 -19.70 -11.70 -2.40
CA LYS A 73 -20.57 -12.67 -3.06
C LYS A 73 -21.96 -12.07 -3.14
N LYS A 74 -22.57 -12.09 -4.32
CA LYS A 74 -23.95 -11.63 -4.51
C LYS A 74 -24.92 -12.77 -4.22
N GLU A 75 -26.04 -12.47 -3.57
CA GLU A 75 -27.10 -13.44 -3.34
C GLU A 75 -27.67 -13.93 -4.68
N GLY A 76 -27.83 -15.24 -4.84
CA GLY A 76 -28.33 -15.86 -6.08
C GLY A 76 -27.27 -16.20 -7.14
N GLU A 77 -26.07 -15.61 -7.07
CA GLU A 77 -24.96 -15.84 -8.03
C GLU A 77 -24.05 -17.04 -7.65
N GLY A 78 -24.45 -17.84 -6.66
CA GLY A 78 -23.72 -19.02 -6.23
C GLY A 78 -22.37 -18.72 -5.57
N LYS A 79 -21.29 -19.36 -6.02
CA LYS A 79 -19.92 -19.21 -5.47
C LYS A 79 -19.12 -18.07 -6.12
N THR A 80 -19.72 -17.35 -7.07
CA THR A 80 -19.05 -16.29 -7.83
C THR A 80 -18.66 -15.13 -6.92
N ARG A 81 -17.38 -14.76 -6.97
CA ARG A 81 -16.82 -13.62 -6.24
C ARG A 81 -16.66 -12.46 -7.21
N PHE A 82 -17.16 -11.32 -6.81
CA PHE A 82 -17.04 -10.06 -7.52
C PHE A 82 -16.07 -9.14 -6.77
N TYR A 83 -15.28 -8.39 -7.52
CA TYR A 83 -14.24 -7.49 -7.03
C TYR A 83 -14.57 -6.06 -7.44
N SER A 84 -14.35 -5.10 -6.55
CA SER A 84 -14.52 -3.66 -6.80
C SER A 84 -13.29 -2.91 -6.30
N ALA A 85 -12.90 -1.86 -7.02
CA ALA A 85 -11.83 -0.97 -6.58
C ALA A 85 -12.28 -0.11 -5.40
N GLU A 86 -11.37 0.14 -4.46
CA GLU A 86 -11.53 1.20 -3.47
C GLU A 86 -11.34 2.57 -4.16
N GLU A 87 -12.28 3.48 -3.96
CA GLU A 87 -12.28 4.82 -4.54
C GLU A 87 -11.79 5.88 -3.52
N ASP A 88 -11.95 5.61 -2.22
CA ASP A 88 -11.39 6.43 -1.15
C ASP A 88 -9.93 6.05 -0.88
N LEU A 89 -9.05 6.55 -1.76
CA LEU A 89 -7.61 6.33 -1.69
C LEU A 89 -6.99 6.86 -0.38
N GLU A 90 -7.57 7.90 0.22
CA GLU A 90 -7.09 8.40 1.51
C GLU A 90 -7.35 7.37 2.61
N SER A 91 -8.56 6.81 2.66
CA SER A 91 -8.90 5.76 3.60
C SER A 91 -8.09 4.47 3.35
N ALA A 92 -7.88 4.08 2.09
CA ALA A 92 -7.03 2.95 1.74
C ALA A 92 -5.61 3.15 2.26
N PHE A 93 -4.99 4.29 1.95
CA PHE A 93 -3.64 4.63 2.42
C PHE A 93 -3.55 4.60 3.94
N MET A 94 -4.52 5.19 4.64
CA MET A 94 -4.56 5.17 6.10
C MET A 94 -4.65 3.75 6.65
N ARG A 95 -5.49 2.89 6.08
CA ARG A 95 -5.57 1.47 6.47
C ARG A 95 -4.27 0.71 6.23
N ILE A 96 -3.60 0.95 5.10
CA ILE A 96 -2.29 0.34 4.81
C ILE A 96 -1.28 0.78 5.87
N MET A 97 -1.16 2.09 6.12
CA MET A 97 -0.23 2.63 7.11
C MET A 97 -0.52 2.10 8.51
N GLU A 98 -1.81 2.03 8.88
CA GLU A 98 -2.24 1.49 10.19
C GLU A 98 -1.81 0.04 10.37
N ASN A 99 -2.10 -0.83 9.40
CA ASN A 99 -1.87 -2.27 9.57
C ASN A 99 -0.43 -2.69 9.25
N GLU A 100 0.07 -2.35 8.07
CA GLU A 100 1.41 -2.75 7.63
C GLU A 100 2.49 -1.96 8.35
N GLY A 101 2.27 -0.67 8.61
CA GLY A 101 3.21 0.16 9.36
C GLY A 101 3.36 -0.27 10.82
N GLU A 102 2.27 -0.65 11.50
CA GLU A 102 2.35 -1.20 12.85
C GLU A 102 3.16 -2.49 12.86
N ARG A 103 2.84 -3.41 11.93
CA ARG A 103 3.52 -4.69 11.82
C ARG A 103 5.01 -4.54 11.53
N GLU A 104 5.38 -3.65 10.62
CA GLU A 104 6.80 -3.38 10.31
C GLU A 104 7.54 -2.86 11.54
N ILE A 105 6.95 -1.91 12.28
CA ILE A 105 7.54 -1.36 13.50
C ILE A 105 7.76 -2.45 14.55
N GLU A 106 6.79 -3.35 14.74
CA GLU A 106 6.89 -4.46 15.68
C GLU A 106 8.02 -5.41 15.32
N ILE A 107 8.07 -5.88 14.06
CA ILE A 107 9.13 -6.77 13.55
C ILE A 107 10.50 -6.14 13.74
N MET A 108 10.66 -4.87 13.36
CA MET A 108 11.93 -4.17 13.46
C MET A 108 12.34 -3.92 14.90
N ARG A 109 11.39 -3.63 15.78
CA ARG A 109 11.68 -3.45 17.20
C ARG A 109 12.23 -4.72 17.84
N GLU A 110 11.58 -5.86 17.61
CA GLU A 110 12.04 -7.16 18.13
C GLU A 110 13.44 -7.50 17.62
N ALA A 111 13.67 -7.33 16.31
CA ALA A 111 14.98 -7.58 15.71
C ALA A 111 16.08 -6.66 16.28
N LEU A 112 15.78 -5.38 16.48
CA LEU A 112 16.73 -4.39 16.99
C LEU A 112 17.01 -4.55 18.50
N GLU A 113 16.04 -5.02 19.28
CA GLU A 113 16.26 -5.36 20.69
C GLU A 113 17.25 -6.52 20.82
N LYS A 114 17.03 -7.61 20.07
CA LYS A 114 17.95 -8.76 20.07
C LYS A 114 19.34 -8.41 19.53
N ALA A 115 19.42 -7.64 18.45
CA ALA A 115 20.68 -7.24 17.85
C ALA A 115 21.51 -6.33 18.77
N GLU A 116 20.87 -5.44 19.54
CA GLU A 116 21.58 -4.60 20.51
C GLU A 116 22.23 -5.46 21.62
N GLU A 117 21.50 -6.43 22.18
CA GLU A 117 22.04 -7.34 23.20
C GLU A 117 23.24 -8.14 22.69
N GLU A 118 23.13 -8.77 21.52
CA GLU A 118 24.20 -9.57 20.91
C GLU A 118 25.45 -8.72 20.62
N MET A 119 25.29 -7.51 20.08
CA MET A 119 26.40 -6.62 19.78
C MET A 119 27.07 -6.05 21.05
N GLU A 120 26.34 -5.86 22.15
CA GLU A 120 26.91 -5.50 23.46
C GLU A 120 27.79 -6.62 24.01
N GLU A 121 27.38 -7.88 23.84
CA GLU A 121 28.17 -9.05 24.24
C GLU A 121 29.43 -9.23 23.38
N GLU A 122 29.33 -8.98 22.08
CA GLU A 122 30.44 -9.11 21.13
C GLU A 122 31.44 -7.92 21.18
N GLY A 123 31.05 -6.80 21.80
CA GLY A 123 31.85 -5.58 21.84
C GLY A 123 31.90 -4.83 20.51
N ASP A 124 30.88 -4.99 19.65
CA ASP A 124 30.76 -4.28 18.37
C ASP A 124 30.18 -2.87 18.57
N GLU A 125 31.05 -1.93 18.96
CA GLU A 125 30.66 -0.53 19.19
C GLU A 125 30.08 0.16 17.93
N GLU A 126 30.56 -0.19 16.73
CA GLU A 126 30.08 0.41 15.47
C GLU A 126 28.67 -0.11 15.13
N GLY A 127 28.43 -1.42 15.29
CA GLY A 127 27.12 -2.04 15.14
C GLY A 127 26.10 -1.45 16.12
N LEU A 128 26.48 -1.30 17.39
CA LEU A 128 25.62 -0.72 18.43
C LEU A 128 25.17 0.70 18.10
N GLU A 129 26.07 1.55 17.60
CA GLU A 129 25.70 2.91 17.21
C GLU A 129 24.64 2.89 16.10
N LYS A 130 24.82 2.05 15.08
CA LYS A 130 23.86 1.90 13.97
C LYS A 130 22.50 1.39 14.47
N VAL A 131 22.49 0.34 15.31
CA VAL A 131 21.26 -0.22 15.89
C VAL A 131 20.53 0.82 16.73
N ARG A 132 21.23 1.56 17.60
CA ARG A 132 20.64 2.62 18.43
C ARG A 132 20.06 3.76 17.59
N ASN A 133 20.73 4.15 16.51
CA ASN A 133 20.22 5.16 15.59
C ASN A 133 18.96 4.67 14.86
N LEU A 134 18.92 3.39 14.46
CA LEU A 134 17.76 2.79 13.83
C LEU A 134 16.58 2.65 14.81
N LYS A 135 16.83 2.27 16.07
CA LYS A 135 15.81 2.28 17.14
C LYS A 135 15.20 3.68 17.33
N LYS A 136 16.02 4.74 17.35
CA LYS A 136 15.52 6.13 17.40
C LYS A 136 14.67 6.51 16.19
N PHE A 137 14.97 5.98 15.01
CA PHE A 137 14.13 6.17 13.83
C PHE A 137 12.77 5.48 14.00
N TYR A 138 12.74 4.19 14.33
CA TYR A 138 11.50 3.44 14.50
C TYR A 138 10.62 3.98 15.65
N LEU A 139 11.20 4.45 16.74
CA LEU A 139 10.47 5.16 17.80
C LEU A 139 9.80 6.47 17.32
N ARG A 140 10.44 7.18 16.38
CA ARG A 140 9.83 8.37 15.75
C ARG A 140 8.73 7.96 14.77
N SER A 141 8.96 6.90 13.98
CA SER A 141 7.98 6.33 13.06
C SER A 141 6.71 5.87 13.80
N GLU A 142 6.84 5.21 14.95
CA GLU A 142 5.72 4.79 15.79
C GLU A 142 4.92 6.00 16.31
N LYS A 143 5.59 7.03 16.81
CA LYS A 143 4.93 8.27 17.23
C LYS A 143 4.18 8.92 16.08
N PHE A 144 4.81 8.98 14.91
CA PHE A 144 4.18 9.52 13.70
C PHE A 144 2.96 8.70 13.29
N LEU A 145 3.06 7.37 13.27
CA LEU A 145 1.94 6.49 12.95
C LEU A 145 0.79 6.65 13.95
N ASN A 146 1.09 6.74 15.24
CA ASN A 146 0.09 7.00 16.28
C ASN A 146 -0.58 8.37 16.15
N LEU A 147 0.12 9.37 15.62
CA LEU A 147 -0.47 10.66 15.26
C LEU A 147 -1.36 10.52 14.02
N LEU A 148 -0.90 9.80 13.00
CA LEU A 148 -1.70 9.48 11.81
C LEU A 148 -3.05 8.85 12.20
N LYS A 149 -3.05 7.81 13.05
CA LYS A 149 -4.29 7.12 13.48
C LYS A 149 -5.29 8.02 14.19
N LYS A 150 -4.81 9.06 14.87
CA LYS A 150 -5.65 10.01 15.61
C LYS A 150 -6.24 11.10 14.72
N MET A 151 -5.85 11.17 13.44
CA MET A 151 -6.39 12.15 12.51
C MET A 151 -7.75 11.71 11.97
N PRO A 152 -8.71 12.64 11.83
CA PRO A 152 -9.97 12.37 11.14
C PRO A 152 -9.70 12.01 9.68
N ARG A 153 -10.30 10.91 9.21
CA ARG A 153 -10.32 10.53 7.79
C ARG A 153 -10.92 11.66 6.94
N GLY A 154 -10.37 11.87 5.74
CA GLY A 154 -10.79 12.94 4.82
C GLY A 154 -10.12 14.31 5.08
N LYS A 155 -9.16 14.38 6.02
CA LYS A 155 -8.37 15.58 6.34
C LYS A 155 -6.90 15.26 6.57
N THR A 156 -6.50 14.00 6.41
CA THR A 156 -5.14 13.55 6.69
C THR A 156 -4.19 14.08 5.63
N LEU A 157 -4.56 13.96 4.34
CA LEU A 157 -3.78 14.53 3.23
C LEU A 157 -3.59 16.05 3.37
N ASP A 158 -4.66 16.80 3.67
CA ASP A 158 -4.59 18.26 3.90
C ASP A 158 -3.71 18.65 5.09
N ARG A 159 -3.62 17.80 6.11
CA ARG A 159 -2.78 18.05 7.29
C ARG A 159 -1.33 17.69 7.03
N LEU A 160 -1.09 16.60 6.32
CA LEU A 160 0.24 16.19 5.87
C LEU A 160 0.81 17.25 4.91
N SER A 161 0.05 17.70 3.92
CA SER A 161 0.46 18.77 3.00
C SER A 161 0.87 20.01 3.77
N ARG A 162 0.02 20.51 4.68
CA ARG A 162 0.36 21.70 5.50
C ARG A 162 1.57 21.51 6.41
N ALA A 163 1.86 20.29 6.84
CA ALA A 163 3.05 20.00 7.62
C ALA A 163 4.29 20.04 6.74
N VAL A 164 4.21 19.50 5.52
CA VAL A 164 5.26 19.56 4.50
C VAL A 164 5.52 21.00 4.07
N ASP A 165 4.48 21.79 3.77
CA ASP A 165 4.58 23.20 3.36
C ASP A 165 5.25 24.10 4.41
N ARG A 166 5.22 23.70 5.70
CA ARG A 166 5.89 24.42 6.79
C ARG A 166 7.37 24.07 6.92
N VAL A 167 7.78 22.91 6.41
CA VAL A 167 9.15 22.39 6.52
C VAL A 167 9.92 22.59 5.21
N ILE A 168 9.21 22.59 4.09
CA ILE A 168 9.69 22.90 2.75
C ILE A 168 8.75 23.99 2.21
N PRO A 169 9.09 25.29 2.38
CA PRO A 169 8.36 26.34 1.70
C PRO A 169 8.46 26.07 0.20
N GLY A 170 7.32 25.90 -0.47
CA GLY A 170 7.29 25.75 -1.93
C GLY A 170 7.91 26.96 -2.61
N ASP A 171 8.71 26.70 -3.66
CA ASP A 171 9.10 27.69 -4.67
C ASP A 171 7.87 28.25 -5.42
#